data_AF-A0A1J5RPC6-F1
#
_entry.id   AF-A0A1J5RPC6-F1
#
_cell.length_a   1.000
_cell.length_b   1.000
_cell.length_c   1.000
_cell.angle_alpha   90.00
_cell.angle_beta   90.00
_cell.angle_gamma   90.00
#
_symmetry.space_group_name_H-M   'P 1'
#
loop_
_entity.id
_entity.type
_entity.pdbx_description
1 polymer ?
#
loop_
_entity_poly.entity_id
_entity_poly.type
_entity_poly.pdbx_seq_one_letter_code
_entity_poly.pdbx_strand_id
1 'polypeptide(L)'
;MKSVTKFLALMSGALLLANGAYALSPREQLKQMVEQLQKAPQNSALRENIIKLSMKLKPVPAIPEEARRAFVRGNAAFGDAKNPDDYARAVERYQEALLIAPWWGDPYFNLAKAQEMRQEYSSAIEALKLFVLTGPVADDARKAQDYSYVLEDKEDRVAKDKATEEQKKRDYANKIGFLAGEWNAASTFHCPCAWNGNVYRWTDVITIKDKTISISNKQTGAITQKGSIEGDDYTTIKWAAVPSESAKMGRQTLGGGSYPDFPITVTVSPSRISWKEPQAATGGDWSWESSNDIVLTKD
;
A
#
# COMPACT_ATOMS: atom_id res chain seq x y z
N MET A 1 40.42 68.26 -24.93
CA MET A 1 39.07 67.72 -24.66
C MET A 1 39.21 66.35 -24.01
N LYS A 2 38.67 66.22 -22.79
CA LYS A 2 38.18 65.00 -22.10
C LYS A 2 39.16 63.80 -21.97
N SER A 3 39.74 63.60 -20.77
CA SER A 3 39.34 62.58 -19.76
C SER A 3 40.32 61.38 -19.83
N VAL A 4 40.85 60.72 -18.79
CA VAL A 4 40.39 60.38 -17.43
C VAL A 4 41.65 60.21 -16.55
N THR A 5 41.56 60.68 -15.31
CA THR A 5 42.53 60.59 -14.22
C THR A 5 42.73 59.14 -13.74
N LYS A 6 43.98 58.65 -13.72
CA LYS A 6 44.38 57.42 -13.02
C LYS A 6 44.78 57.79 -11.59
N PHE A 7 44.08 57.26 -10.59
CA PHE A 7 44.60 57.16 -9.22
C PHE A 7 44.78 55.68 -8.87
N LEU A 8 46.03 55.22 -8.96
CA LEU A 8 46.48 54.01 -8.27
C LEU A 8 46.93 54.47 -6.87
N ALA A 9 46.20 54.07 -5.83
CA ALA A 9 46.67 54.14 -4.46
C ALA A 9 46.88 52.71 -3.97
N LEU A 10 48.12 52.23 -4.08
CA LEU A 10 48.61 51.13 -3.26
C LEU A 10 48.80 51.67 -1.84
N MET A 11 47.95 51.22 -0.91
CA MET A 11 48.20 51.32 0.52
C MET A 11 48.15 49.91 1.08
N SER A 12 49.35 49.36 1.25
CA SER A 12 49.64 48.11 1.96
C SER A 12 49.26 48.26 3.43
N GLY A 13 48.04 47.86 3.78
CA GLY A 13 47.61 47.66 5.15
C GLY A 13 47.64 46.16 5.46
N ALA A 14 48.75 45.68 6.00
CA ALA A 14 48.83 44.37 6.62
C ALA A 14 47.97 44.37 7.90
N LEU A 15 46.69 44.00 7.77
CA LEU A 15 45.85 43.68 8.92
C LEU A 15 45.95 42.17 9.17
N LEU A 16 46.93 41.80 9.99
CA LEU A 16 46.97 40.52 10.68
C LEU A 16 45.75 40.47 11.61
N LEU A 17 44.61 40.01 11.11
CA LEU A 17 43.54 39.52 11.96
C LEU A 17 44.04 38.18 12.52
N ALA A 18 44.58 38.23 13.73
CA ALA A 18 44.67 37.08 14.61
C ALA A 18 43.24 36.58 14.84
N ASN A 19 42.76 35.68 13.96
CA ASN A 19 41.63 34.82 14.25
C ASN A 19 42.07 33.85 15.35
N GLY A 20 42.10 34.35 16.59
CA GLY A 20 41.87 33.49 17.74
C GLY A 20 40.50 32.89 17.53
N ALA A 21 40.45 31.65 17.03
CA ALA A 21 39.26 30.83 17.08
C ALA A 21 38.92 30.67 18.56
N TYR A 22 38.09 31.57 19.10
CA TYR A 22 37.45 31.36 20.38
C TYR A 22 36.60 30.11 20.20
N ALA A 23 37.10 28.98 20.65
CA ALA A 23 36.33 27.74 20.70
C ALA A 23 35.05 28.07 21.49
N LEU A 24 33.91 28.02 20.79
CA LEU A 24 32.60 28.20 21.38
C LEU A 24 32.48 27.32 22.63
N SER A 25 31.94 27.87 23.71
CA SER A 25 31.71 27.06 24.90
C SER A 25 30.84 25.84 24.55
N PRO A 26 31.01 24.67 25.19
CA PRO A 26 30.19 23.49 24.89
C PRO A 26 28.67 23.74 24.95
N ARG A 27 28.22 24.70 25.77
CA ARG A 27 26.81 25.11 25.84
C ARG A 27 26.37 25.95 24.66
N GLU A 28 27.21 26.86 24.19
CA GLU A 28 26.90 27.67 23.00
C GLU A 28 26.93 26.81 21.74
N GLN A 29 27.87 25.87 21.65
CA GLN A 29 27.89 24.86 20.59
C GLN A 29 26.59 24.04 20.59
N LEU A 30 26.13 23.57 21.76
CA LEU A 30 24.88 22.84 21.88
C LEU A 30 23.70 23.67 21.34
N LYS A 31 23.60 24.93 21.75
CA LYS A 31 22.53 25.85 21.30
C LYS A 31 22.52 26.00 19.78
N GLN A 32 23.69 26.24 19.16
CA GLN A 32 23.81 26.35 17.72
C GLN A 32 23.39 25.05 17.00
N MET A 33 23.77 23.89 17.53
CA MET A 33 23.37 22.60 16.96
C MET A 33 21.85 22.39 17.04
N VAL A 34 21.20 22.80 18.13
CA VAL A 34 19.74 22.75 18.26
C VAL A 34 19.06 23.68 17.26
N GLU A 35 19.54 24.91 17.09
CA GLU A 35 19.03 25.84 16.07
C GLU A 35 19.20 25.28 14.64
N GLN A 36 20.31 24.59 14.36
CA GLN A 36 20.51 23.89 13.10
C GLN A 36 19.53 22.72 12.93
N LEU A 37 19.26 21.95 13.99
CA LEU A 37 18.29 20.87 13.95
C LEU A 37 16.87 21.39 13.69
N GLN A 38 16.49 22.54 14.25
CA GLN A 38 15.20 23.17 13.96
C GLN A 38 15.03 23.53 12.47
N LYS A 39 16.13 23.89 11.79
CA LYS A 39 16.15 24.14 10.33
C LYS A 39 16.21 22.86 9.50
N ALA A 40 16.72 21.77 10.07
CA ALA A 40 16.81 20.46 9.44
C ALA A 40 16.27 19.33 10.35
N PRO A 41 14.93 19.27 10.59
CA PRO A 41 14.32 18.38 11.57
C PRO A 41 14.64 16.88 11.41
N GLN A 42 14.93 16.47 10.17
CA GLN A 42 15.21 15.09 9.77
C GLN A 42 16.68 14.70 9.90
N ASN A 43 17.56 15.59 10.39
CA ASN A 43 18.98 15.30 10.52
C ASN A 43 19.27 14.44 11.77
N SER A 44 19.16 13.12 11.63
CA SER A 44 19.38 12.15 12.71
C SER A 44 20.81 12.19 13.26
N ALA A 45 21.82 12.37 12.41
CA ALA A 45 23.21 12.45 12.85
C ALA A 45 23.47 13.69 13.74
N LEU A 46 22.89 14.84 13.38
CA LEU A 46 22.96 16.05 14.21
C LEU A 46 22.25 15.83 15.55
N ARG A 47 21.07 15.21 15.53
CA ARG A 47 20.31 14.88 16.74
C ARG A 47 21.11 13.99 17.69
N GLU A 48 21.75 12.94 17.20
CA GLU A 48 22.65 12.10 18.01
C GLU A 48 23.79 12.90 18.63
N ASN A 49 24.42 13.78 17.86
CA ASN A 49 25.54 14.60 18.34
C ASN A 49 25.08 15.57 19.43
N ILE A 50 23.88 16.15 19.31
CA ILE A 50 23.26 16.98 20.34
C ILE A 50 23.07 16.19 21.64
N ILE A 51 22.52 14.97 21.56
CA ILE A 51 22.32 14.11 22.72
C ILE A 51 23.66 13.80 23.39
N LYS A 52 24.63 13.31 22.61
CA LYS A 52 25.98 12.95 23.08
C LYS A 52 26.69 14.13 23.76
N LEU A 53 26.58 15.34 23.21
CA LEU A 53 27.15 16.54 23.81
C LEU A 53 26.42 16.91 25.11
N SER A 54 25.09 16.90 25.10
CA SER A 54 24.27 17.24 26.27
C SER A 54 24.57 16.36 27.48
N MET A 55 24.77 15.06 27.27
CA MET A 55 25.10 14.10 28.33
C MET A 55 26.48 14.32 28.97
N LYS A 56 27.38 15.05 28.30
CA LYS A 56 28.70 15.40 28.84
C LYS A 56 28.68 16.68 29.69
N LEU A 57 27.64 17.50 29.55
CA LEU A 57 27.54 18.78 30.26
C LEU A 57 27.15 18.57 31.73
N LYS A 58 27.73 19.40 32.61
CA LYS A 58 27.43 19.42 34.05
C LYS A 58 26.99 20.83 34.47
N PRO A 59 25.77 21.01 35.02
CA PRO A 59 24.64 20.07 34.95
C PRO A 59 24.17 19.84 33.49
N VAL A 60 23.42 18.75 33.30
CA VAL A 60 22.70 18.46 32.05
C VAL A 60 21.78 19.64 31.72
N PRO A 61 21.61 20.01 30.44
CA PRO A 61 20.75 21.14 30.06
C PRO A 61 19.32 20.95 30.55
N ALA A 62 18.74 22.02 31.11
CA ALA A 62 17.36 22.02 31.57
C ALA A 62 16.39 21.84 30.40
N ILE A 63 15.26 21.18 30.66
CA ILE A 63 14.19 21.00 29.67
C ILE A 63 13.35 22.29 29.58
N PRO A 64 13.32 22.98 28.43
CA PRO A 64 12.49 24.17 28.23
C PRO A 64 11.00 23.89 28.41
N GLU A 65 10.24 24.89 28.87
CA GLU A 65 8.81 24.72 29.13
C GLU A 65 8.01 24.50 27.84
N GLU A 66 8.47 25.04 26.73
CA GLU A 66 7.89 24.82 25.40
C GLU A 66 7.99 23.35 24.99
N ALA A 67 9.14 22.70 25.23
CA ALA A 67 9.31 21.27 25.01
C ALA A 67 8.36 20.45 25.88
N ARG A 68 8.26 20.81 27.17
CA ARG A 68 7.36 20.15 28.13
C ARG A 68 5.90 20.26 27.71
N ARG A 69 5.47 21.45 27.28
CA ARG A 69 4.12 21.69 26.77
C ARG A 69 3.81 20.80 25.56
N ALA A 70 4.74 20.68 24.62
CA ALA A 70 4.58 19.80 23.46
C ALA A 70 4.45 18.33 23.88
N PHE A 71 5.31 17.86 24.78
CA PHE A 71 5.25 16.48 25.31
C PHE A 71 3.92 16.16 26.01
N VAL A 72 3.45 17.06 26.89
CA VAL A 72 2.16 16.86 27.58
C VAL A 72 0.99 16.81 26.60
N ARG A 73 1.00 17.67 25.57
CA ARG A 73 0.00 17.61 24.49
C ARG A 73 0.09 16.32 23.68
N GLY A 74 1.31 15.80 23.46
CA GLY A 74 1.52 14.51 22.83
C GLY A 74 0.91 13.36 23.63
N ASN A 75 1.09 13.36 24.95
CA ASN A 75 0.47 12.36 25.83
C ASN A 75 -1.06 12.42 25.82
N ALA A 76 -1.64 13.63 25.83
CA ALA A 76 -3.09 13.79 25.69
C ALA A 76 -3.58 13.26 24.34
N ALA A 77 -2.92 13.65 23.24
CA ALA A 77 -3.27 13.18 21.90
C ALA A 77 -3.13 11.65 21.75
N PHE A 78 -2.12 11.05 22.39
CA PHE A 78 -1.93 9.60 22.42
C PHE A 78 -3.08 8.89 23.14
N GLY A 79 -3.53 9.41 24.29
CA GLY A 79 -4.65 8.84 25.05
C GLY A 79 -6.01 8.99 24.34
N ASP A 80 -6.18 10.04 23.55
CA ASP A 80 -7.41 10.30 22.80
C ASP A 80 -7.56 9.44 21.54
N ALA A 81 -6.46 8.89 21.00
CA ALA A 81 -6.44 8.13 19.76
C ALA A 81 -7.33 6.86 19.83
N LYS A 82 -8.06 6.58 18.74
CA LYS A 82 -8.97 5.43 18.62
C LYS A 82 -8.59 4.48 17.48
N ASN A 83 -7.90 4.98 16.47
CA ASN A 83 -7.39 4.20 15.34
C ASN A 83 -5.92 4.57 15.05
N PRO A 84 -5.21 3.78 14.22
CA PRO A 84 -3.82 4.07 13.86
C PRO A 84 -3.57 5.51 13.37
N ASP A 85 -4.43 6.05 12.52
CA ASP A 85 -4.25 7.39 11.94
C ASP A 85 -4.34 8.51 13.00
N ASP A 86 -5.14 8.32 14.05
CA ASP A 86 -5.30 9.30 15.14
C ASP A 86 -3.99 9.55 15.92
N TYR A 87 -3.07 8.57 15.95
CA TYR A 87 -1.77 8.68 16.61
C TYR A 87 -0.84 9.69 15.92
N ALA A 88 -1.16 10.15 14.70
CA ALA A 88 -0.37 11.14 14.00
C ALA A 88 -0.19 12.45 14.79
N ARG A 89 -1.23 12.87 15.52
CA ARG A 89 -1.15 14.05 16.40
C ARG A 89 -0.18 13.84 17.55
N ALA A 90 -0.09 12.63 18.10
CA ALA A 90 0.86 12.32 19.16
C ALA A 90 2.30 12.34 18.63
N VAL A 91 2.53 11.71 17.47
CA VAL A 91 3.83 11.70 16.77
C VAL A 91 4.34 13.13 16.54
N GLU A 92 3.51 14.00 15.97
CA GLU A 92 3.87 15.40 15.71
C GLU A 92 4.29 16.14 16.99
N ARG A 93 3.54 15.97 18.08
CA ARG A 93 3.82 16.64 19.36
C ARG A 93 5.07 16.13 20.05
N TYR A 94 5.36 14.83 19.95
CA TYR A 94 6.62 14.29 20.44
C TYR A 94 7.80 14.77 19.61
N GLN A 95 7.66 14.83 18.29
CA GLN A 95 8.68 15.41 17.41
C GLN A 95 8.93 16.90 17.73
N GLU A 96 7.88 17.69 17.98
CA GLU A 96 7.97 19.09 18.41
C GLU A 96 8.80 19.21 19.71
N ALA A 97 8.49 18.41 20.73
CA ALA A 97 9.27 18.38 21.98
C ALA A 97 10.75 18.05 21.73
N LEU A 98 11.01 17.08 20.85
CA LEU A 98 12.36 16.62 20.52
C LEU A 98 13.13 17.56 19.60
N LEU A 99 12.48 18.49 18.90
CA LEU A 99 13.18 19.57 18.18
C LEU A 99 13.67 20.67 19.12
N ILE A 100 13.02 20.84 20.27
CA ILE A 100 13.36 21.85 21.27
C ILE A 100 14.38 21.29 22.28
N ALA A 101 14.17 20.06 22.73
CA ALA A 101 15.04 19.38 23.69
C ALA A 101 15.42 17.96 23.19
N PRO A 102 16.33 17.84 22.21
CA PRO A 102 16.69 16.55 21.63
C PRO A 102 17.34 15.58 22.62
N TRP A 103 17.83 16.05 23.76
CA TRP A 103 18.44 15.25 24.84
C TRP A 103 17.42 14.72 25.86
N TRP A 104 16.13 15.02 25.70
CA TRP A 104 15.09 14.53 26.60
C TRP A 104 14.62 13.14 26.14
N GLY A 105 14.81 12.13 27.00
CA GLY A 105 14.49 10.73 26.71
C GLY A 105 13.00 10.44 26.55
N ASP A 106 12.16 10.85 27.51
CA ASP A 106 10.74 10.44 27.57
C ASP A 106 9.96 10.63 26.26
N PRO A 107 10.11 11.75 25.54
CA PRO A 107 9.45 11.92 24.24
C PRO A 107 9.88 10.90 23.18
N TYR A 108 11.12 10.40 23.17
CA TYR A 108 11.54 9.35 22.23
C TYR A 108 10.85 8.01 22.51
N PHE A 109 10.77 7.62 23.78
CA PHE A 109 10.10 6.36 24.15
C PHE A 109 8.60 6.41 23.81
N ASN A 110 7.95 7.55 24.04
CA ASN A 110 6.55 7.73 23.68
C ASN A 110 6.33 7.90 22.17
N LEU A 111 7.28 8.52 21.46
CA LEU A 111 7.29 8.58 20.00
C LEU A 111 7.32 7.18 19.40
N ALA A 112 8.19 6.29 19.92
CA ALA A 112 8.27 4.90 19.47
C ALA A 112 6.94 4.16 19.63
N LYS A 113 6.25 4.35 20.76
CA LYS A 113 4.90 3.78 20.98
C LYS A 113 3.88 4.33 19.99
N ALA A 114 3.86 5.65 19.75
CA ALA A 114 2.93 6.25 18.80
C ALA A 114 3.17 5.76 17.37
N GLN A 115 4.43 5.58 16.99
CA GLN A 115 4.85 5.04 15.69
C GLN A 115 4.51 3.54 15.56
N GLU A 116 4.68 2.75 16.62
CA GLU A 116 4.24 1.35 16.64
C GLU A 116 2.74 1.23 16.35
N MET A 117 1.90 2.05 17.00
CA MET A 117 0.45 2.04 16.77
C MET A 117 0.06 2.39 15.33
N ARG A 118 0.95 3.07 14.61
CA ARG A 118 0.84 3.40 13.17
C ARG A 118 1.52 2.37 12.25
N GLN A 119 2.07 1.29 12.81
CA GLN A 119 2.87 0.29 12.10
C GLN A 119 4.14 0.88 11.44
N GLU A 120 4.63 2.01 11.94
CA GLU A 120 5.86 2.68 11.50
C GLU A 120 7.07 2.10 12.26
N TYR A 121 7.27 0.78 12.17
CA TYR A 121 8.19 0.03 13.03
C TYR A 121 9.65 0.50 12.91
N SER A 122 10.13 0.74 11.69
CA SER A 122 11.49 1.25 11.45
C SER A 122 11.76 2.55 12.20
N SER A 123 10.84 3.52 12.11
CA SER A 123 10.97 4.81 12.81
C SER A 123 10.85 4.66 14.33
N ALA A 124 10.01 3.74 14.81
CA ALA A 124 9.90 3.42 16.23
C ALA A 124 11.20 2.84 16.79
N ILE A 125 11.86 1.95 16.05
CA ILE A 125 13.17 1.39 16.40
C ILE A 125 14.23 2.50 16.47
N GLU A 126 14.25 3.43 15.52
CA GLU A 126 15.16 4.58 15.56
C GLU A 126 14.93 5.48 16.79
N ALA A 127 13.66 5.74 17.14
CA ALA A 127 13.33 6.50 18.34
C ALA A 127 13.81 5.80 19.62
N LEU A 128 13.67 4.47 19.73
CA LEU A 128 14.20 3.70 20.87
C LEU A 128 15.73 3.74 20.96
N LYS A 129 16.44 3.71 19.82
CA LYS A 129 17.90 3.88 19.79
C LYS A 129 18.32 5.24 20.34
N LEU A 130 17.59 6.30 19.98
CA LEU A 130 17.84 7.65 20.49
C LEU A 130 17.48 7.78 21.98
N PHE A 131 16.42 7.12 22.45
CA PHE A 131 16.08 7.04 23.87
C PHE A 131 17.22 6.43 24.69
N VAL A 132 17.80 5.30 24.25
CA VAL A 132 18.95 4.70 24.95
C VAL A 132 20.15 5.66 24.98
N LEU A 133 20.34 6.46 23.95
CA LEU A 133 21.42 7.45 23.88
C LEU A 133 21.24 8.60 24.89
N THR A 134 20.03 8.89 25.37
CA THR A 134 19.79 9.92 26.40
C THR A 134 20.19 9.46 27.81
N GLY A 135 20.79 8.29 27.95
CA GLY A 135 21.29 7.76 29.23
C GLY A 135 20.21 7.46 30.26
N PRO A 136 19.12 6.74 29.90
CA PRO A 136 18.16 6.28 30.89
C PRO A 136 18.82 5.30 31.88
N VAL A 137 18.15 5.04 33.00
CA VAL A 137 18.62 4.03 33.96
C VAL A 137 18.71 2.65 33.28
N ALA A 138 19.59 1.78 33.77
CA ALA A 138 19.93 0.52 33.11
C ALA A 138 18.71 -0.35 32.76
N ASP A 139 17.73 -0.43 33.67
CA ASP A 139 16.50 -1.20 33.46
C ASP A 139 15.66 -0.64 32.30
N ASP A 140 15.54 0.68 32.19
CA ASP A 140 14.77 1.31 31.12
C ASP A 140 15.52 1.24 29.78
N ALA A 141 16.85 1.36 29.79
CA ALA A 141 17.68 1.10 28.61
C ALA A 141 17.48 -0.33 28.09
N ARG A 142 17.46 -1.32 29.00
CA ARG A 142 17.21 -2.73 28.67
C ARG A 142 15.82 -2.93 28.08
N LYS A 143 14.78 -2.39 28.71
CA LYS A 143 13.40 -2.47 28.21
C LYS A 143 13.26 -1.86 26.82
N ALA A 144 13.90 -0.72 26.55
CA ALA A 144 13.87 -0.10 25.24
C ALA A 144 14.57 -0.95 24.17
N GLN A 145 15.68 -1.60 24.52
CA GLN A 145 16.37 -2.52 23.62
C GLN A 145 15.51 -3.75 23.33
N ASP A 146 14.93 -4.39 24.36
CA ASP A 146 14.07 -5.56 24.18
C ASP A 146 12.82 -5.20 23.37
N TYR A 147 12.27 -4.02 23.61
CA TYR A 147 11.14 -3.51 22.83
C TYR A 147 11.51 -3.31 21.36
N SER A 148 12.74 -2.86 21.05
CA SER A 148 13.18 -2.75 19.65
C SER A 148 13.20 -4.10 18.93
N TYR A 149 13.58 -5.19 19.60
CA TYR A 149 13.53 -6.54 19.02
C TYR A 149 12.11 -7.02 18.72
N VAL A 150 11.14 -6.66 19.58
CA VAL A 150 9.72 -6.94 19.31
C VAL A 150 9.24 -6.18 18.07
N LEU A 151 9.72 -4.96 17.86
CA LEU A 151 9.36 -4.16 16.69
C LEU A 151 10.00 -4.67 15.40
N GLU A 152 11.26 -5.16 15.46
CA GLU A 152 11.94 -5.79 14.32
C GLU A 152 11.16 -7.02 13.82
N ASP A 153 10.72 -7.89 14.74
CA ASP A 153 9.90 -9.05 14.41
C ASP A 153 8.51 -8.67 13.84
N LYS A 154 7.92 -7.56 14.30
CA LYS A 154 6.69 -7.00 13.68
C LYS A 154 6.94 -6.49 12.27
N GLU A 155 8.05 -5.80 12.04
CA GLU A 155 8.46 -5.31 10.72
C GLU A 155 8.66 -6.46 9.72
N ASP A 156 9.40 -7.49 10.12
CA ASP A 156 9.67 -8.68 9.32
C ASP A 156 8.39 -9.42 8.92
N ARG A 157 7.44 -9.56 9.85
CA ARG A 157 6.12 -10.17 9.54
C ARG A 157 5.37 -9.36 8.49
N VAL A 158 5.28 -8.05 8.66
CA VAL A 158 4.57 -7.19 7.69
C VAL A 158 5.26 -7.22 6.33
N ALA A 159 6.59 -7.23 6.29
CA ALA A 159 7.34 -7.37 5.05
C ALA A 159 7.07 -8.71 4.36
N LYS A 160 7.06 -9.82 5.11
CA LYS A 160 6.75 -11.15 4.61
C LYS A 160 5.32 -11.27 4.10
N ASP A 161 4.34 -10.72 4.82
CA ASP A 161 2.93 -10.72 4.41
C ASP A 161 2.76 -9.93 3.10
N LYS A 162 3.35 -8.73 3.00
CA LYS A 162 3.35 -7.94 1.76
C LYS A 162 3.98 -8.70 0.60
N ALA A 163 5.16 -9.30 0.80
CA ALA A 163 5.84 -10.08 -0.23
C ALA A 163 5.00 -11.29 -0.68
N THR A 164 4.30 -11.94 0.24
CA THR A 164 3.39 -13.06 -0.03
C THR A 164 2.19 -12.59 -0.87
N GLU A 165 1.56 -11.48 -0.50
CA GLU A 165 0.43 -10.92 -1.25
C GLU A 165 0.83 -10.43 -2.64
N GLU A 166 1.99 -9.81 -2.78
CA GLU A 166 2.54 -9.44 -4.08
C GLU A 166 2.84 -10.67 -4.95
N GLN A 167 3.37 -11.74 -4.35
CA GLN A 167 3.61 -12.99 -5.06
C GLN A 167 2.30 -13.59 -5.57
N LYS A 168 1.25 -13.64 -4.73
CA LYS A 168 -0.09 -14.08 -5.15
C LYS A 168 -0.65 -13.24 -6.30
N LYS A 169 -0.49 -11.92 -6.26
CA LYS A 169 -0.92 -11.02 -7.35
C LYS A 169 -0.15 -11.28 -8.65
N ARG A 170 1.16 -11.51 -8.57
CA ARG A 170 1.97 -11.87 -9.74
C ARG A 170 1.55 -13.21 -10.32
N ASP A 171 1.36 -14.22 -9.47
CA ASP A 171 0.91 -15.54 -9.90
C ASP A 171 -0.49 -15.49 -10.55
N TYR A 172 -1.41 -14.73 -9.96
CA TYR A 172 -2.71 -14.43 -10.56
C TYR A 172 -2.58 -13.78 -11.95
N ALA A 173 -1.81 -12.69 -12.05
CA ALA A 173 -1.67 -11.92 -13.30
C ALA A 173 -1.06 -12.77 -14.42
N ASN A 174 -0.04 -13.58 -14.10
CA ASN A 174 0.63 -14.45 -15.05
C ASN A 174 -0.26 -15.61 -15.53
N LYS A 175 -1.12 -16.15 -14.66
CA LYS A 175 -1.87 -17.38 -14.96
C LYS A 175 -3.22 -17.13 -15.61
N ILE A 176 -4.01 -16.18 -15.09
CA ILE A 176 -5.39 -15.97 -15.53
C ILE A 176 -5.76 -14.50 -15.73
N GLY A 177 -4.87 -13.56 -15.38
CA GLY A 177 -5.13 -12.13 -15.53
C GLY A 177 -5.49 -11.72 -16.96
N PHE A 178 -5.01 -12.45 -17.97
CA PHE A 178 -5.34 -12.21 -19.38
C PHE A 178 -6.84 -12.39 -19.68
N LEU A 179 -7.55 -13.23 -18.91
CA LEU A 179 -8.99 -13.46 -19.08
C LEU A 179 -9.82 -12.22 -18.76
N ALA A 180 -9.38 -11.37 -17.83
CA ALA A 180 -10.17 -10.25 -17.39
C ALA A 180 -10.32 -9.15 -18.46
N GLY A 181 -11.45 -8.45 -18.41
CA GLY A 181 -11.73 -7.28 -19.24
C GLY A 181 -12.74 -7.56 -20.35
N GLU A 182 -12.74 -6.70 -21.36
CA GLU A 182 -13.69 -6.77 -22.47
C GLU A 182 -13.21 -7.74 -23.56
N TRP A 183 -14.16 -8.48 -24.11
CA TRP A 183 -13.94 -9.46 -25.17
C TRP A 183 -15.00 -9.31 -26.26
N ASN A 184 -14.56 -9.45 -27.51
CA ASN A 184 -15.44 -9.51 -28.67
C ASN A 184 -16.04 -10.91 -28.75
N ALA A 185 -17.36 -11.05 -28.64
CA ALA A 185 -18.05 -12.32 -28.66
C ALA A 185 -18.71 -12.60 -30.00
N ALA A 186 -18.64 -13.84 -30.46
CA ALA A 186 -19.37 -14.35 -31.60
C ALA A 186 -19.96 -15.73 -31.30
N SER A 187 -21.22 -15.95 -31.69
CA SER A 187 -21.87 -17.26 -31.59
C SER A 187 -22.40 -17.71 -32.93
N THR A 188 -22.03 -18.91 -33.32
CA THR A 188 -22.55 -19.57 -34.52
C THR A 188 -23.64 -20.57 -34.10
N PHE A 189 -24.87 -20.32 -34.55
CA PHE A 189 -26.02 -21.15 -34.25
C PHE A 189 -26.03 -22.39 -35.16
N HIS A 190 -26.09 -23.57 -34.57
CA HIS A 190 -26.21 -24.84 -35.29
C HIS A 190 -27.57 -25.47 -34.99
N CYS A 191 -28.30 -25.85 -36.03
CA CYS A 191 -29.60 -26.52 -35.93
C CYS A 191 -29.91 -27.30 -37.22
N PRO A 192 -30.82 -28.28 -37.19
CA PRO A 192 -31.40 -28.88 -38.40
C PRO A 192 -32.51 -27.97 -38.97
N CYS A 193 -32.22 -26.67 -39.16
CA CYS A 193 -33.20 -25.66 -39.55
C CYS A 193 -32.60 -24.59 -40.47
N ALA A 194 -33.43 -23.72 -41.07
CA ALA A 194 -32.99 -22.69 -42.02
C ALA A 194 -32.05 -21.62 -41.42
N TRP A 195 -31.90 -21.60 -40.09
CA TRP A 195 -31.11 -20.63 -39.35
C TRP A 195 -29.70 -21.17 -39.02
N ASN A 196 -29.39 -22.39 -39.48
CA ASN A 196 -28.09 -23.02 -39.29
C ASN A 196 -26.97 -22.19 -39.91
N GLY A 197 -25.92 -21.93 -39.14
CA GLY A 197 -24.78 -21.11 -39.55
C GLY A 197 -24.96 -19.61 -39.31
N ASN A 198 -26.09 -19.15 -38.77
CA ASN A 198 -26.27 -17.75 -38.39
C ASN A 198 -25.24 -17.35 -37.32
N VAL A 199 -24.59 -16.19 -37.51
CA VAL A 199 -23.59 -15.67 -36.59
C VAL A 199 -24.13 -14.42 -35.89
N TYR A 200 -24.15 -14.47 -34.57
CA TYR A 200 -24.52 -13.35 -33.70
C TYR A 200 -23.27 -12.79 -33.02
N ARG A 201 -23.19 -11.47 -32.85
CA ARG A 201 -22.02 -10.80 -32.26
C ARG A 201 -22.44 -9.84 -31.16
N TRP A 202 -21.64 -9.79 -30.10
CA TRP A 202 -21.82 -8.87 -28.97
C TRP A 202 -20.48 -8.64 -28.27
N THR A 203 -20.49 -7.90 -27.17
CA THR A 203 -19.32 -7.70 -26.31
C THR A 203 -19.62 -8.31 -24.95
N ASP A 204 -18.70 -9.15 -24.47
CA ASP A 204 -18.73 -9.68 -23.11
C ASP A 204 -17.66 -9.02 -22.26
N VAL A 205 -17.97 -8.90 -20.97
CA VAL A 205 -17.02 -8.51 -19.93
C VAL A 205 -16.77 -9.71 -19.06
N ILE A 206 -15.51 -10.13 -18.98
CA ILE A 206 -15.08 -11.18 -18.07
C ILE A 206 -14.57 -10.53 -16.79
N THR A 207 -15.23 -10.85 -15.68
CA THR A 207 -14.85 -10.39 -14.34
C THR A 207 -14.35 -11.58 -13.53
N ILE A 208 -13.17 -11.43 -12.93
CA ILE A 208 -12.60 -12.39 -11.99
C ILE A 208 -12.65 -11.76 -10.60
N LYS A 209 -13.34 -12.44 -9.67
CA LYS A 209 -13.41 -12.03 -8.27
C LYS A 209 -13.18 -13.26 -7.41
N ASP A 210 -12.12 -13.21 -6.61
CA ASP A 210 -11.65 -14.33 -5.81
C ASP A 210 -11.45 -15.59 -6.67
N LYS A 211 -12.17 -16.68 -6.37
CA LYS A 211 -12.16 -17.93 -7.15
C LYS A 211 -13.30 -18.04 -8.16
N THR A 212 -13.98 -16.93 -8.48
CA THR A 212 -15.12 -16.90 -9.40
C THR A 212 -14.78 -16.08 -10.64
N ILE A 213 -15.07 -16.66 -11.80
CA ILE A 213 -15.03 -16.01 -13.11
C ILE A 213 -16.48 -15.86 -13.56
N SER A 214 -16.83 -14.70 -14.08
CA SER A 214 -18.14 -14.44 -14.66
C SER A 214 -17.97 -13.82 -16.03
N ILE A 215 -18.68 -14.37 -17.01
CA ILE A 215 -18.81 -13.80 -18.35
C ILE A 215 -20.19 -13.15 -18.39
N SER A 216 -20.23 -11.85 -18.64
CA SER A 216 -21.46 -11.09 -18.70
C SER A 216 -21.55 -10.28 -19.97
N ASN A 217 -22.73 -10.26 -20.57
CA ASN A 217 -23.00 -9.42 -21.73
C ASN A 217 -22.92 -7.94 -21.33
N LYS A 218 -22.09 -7.15 -22.02
CA LYS A 218 -21.80 -5.75 -21.68
C LYS A 218 -23.04 -4.85 -21.70
N GLN A 219 -23.99 -5.13 -22.60
CA GLN A 219 -25.16 -4.27 -22.80
C GLN A 219 -26.27 -4.55 -21.78
N THR A 220 -26.48 -5.83 -21.46
CA THR A 220 -27.59 -6.27 -20.60
C THR A 220 -27.15 -6.52 -19.15
N GLY A 221 -25.86 -6.73 -18.91
CA GLY A 221 -25.32 -7.17 -17.62
C GLY A 221 -25.66 -8.63 -17.28
N ALA A 222 -26.35 -9.36 -18.17
CA ALA A 222 -26.73 -10.74 -17.93
C ALA A 222 -25.49 -11.65 -17.91
N ILE A 223 -25.36 -12.45 -16.85
CA ILE A 223 -24.31 -13.47 -16.75
C ILE A 223 -24.68 -14.63 -17.65
N THR A 224 -23.82 -14.91 -18.62
CA THR A 224 -23.99 -15.99 -19.59
C THR A 224 -23.24 -17.25 -19.15
N GLN A 225 -22.06 -17.09 -18.54
CA GLN A 225 -21.26 -18.20 -18.04
C GLN A 225 -20.60 -17.87 -16.71
N LYS A 226 -20.34 -18.92 -15.92
CA LYS A 226 -19.57 -18.87 -14.69
C LYS A 226 -18.42 -19.85 -14.75
N GLY A 227 -17.27 -19.47 -14.23
CA GLY A 227 -16.13 -20.34 -13.95
C GLY A 227 -15.85 -20.35 -12.45
N SER A 228 -15.60 -21.52 -11.88
CA SER A 228 -15.07 -21.64 -10.52
C SER A 228 -13.65 -22.19 -10.58
N ILE A 229 -12.71 -21.46 -10.00
CA ILE A 229 -11.30 -21.81 -9.94
C ILE A 229 -11.10 -22.83 -8.81
N GLU A 230 -10.54 -23.99 -9.14
CA GLU A 230 -10.21 -25.03 -8.17
C GLU A 230 -8.77 -24.91 -7.71
N GLY A 231 -8.52 -25.27 -6.45
CA GLY A 231 -7.19 -25.16 -5.84
C GLY A 231 -6.76 -23.70 -5.62
N ASP A 232 -5.49 -23.53 -5.27
CA ASP A 232 -4.83 -22.22 -5.10
C ASP A 232 -3.84 -21.92 -6.23
N ASP A 233 -3.70 -22.85 -7.18
CA ASP A 233 -2.76 -22.75 -8.28
C ASP A 233 -3.36 -22.05 -9.51
N TYR A 234 -4.67 -21.75 -9.50
CA TYR A 234 -5.40 -21.09 -10.59
C TYR A 234 -5.28 -21.82 -11.94
N THR A 235 -4.99 -23.13 -11.95
CA THR A 235 -4.78 -23.89 -13.19
C THR A 235 -6.03 -24.58 -13.70
N THR A 236 -6.98 -24.86 -12.80
CA THR A 236 -8.19 -25.61 -13.11
C THR A 236 -9.40 -24.70 -12.95
N ILE A 237 -10.14 -24.50 -14.03
CA ILE A 237 -11.40 -23.74 -14.01
C ILE A 237 -12.51 -24.69 -14.40
N LYS A 238 -13.48 -24.89 -13.51
CA LYS A 238 -14.74 -25.55 -13.83
C LYS A 238 -15.69 -24.53 -14.38
N TRP A 239 -16.06 -24.70 -15.64
CA TRP A 239 -16.99 -23.82 -16.33
C TRP A 239 -18.39 -24.39 -16.31
N ALA A 240 -19.36 -23.50 -16.12
CA ALA A 240 -20.76 -23.83 -16.27
C ALA A 240 -21.48 -22.75 -17.09
N ALA A 241 -22.32 -23.20 -18.01
CA ALA A 241 -23.28 -22.36 -18.69
C ALA A 241 -24.40 -21.99 -17.72
N VAL A 242 -24.75 -20.69 -17.68
CA VAL A 242 -25.88 -20.19 -16.91
C VAL A 242 -27.07 -20.08 -17.87
N PRO A 243 -28.21 -20.73 -17.57
CA PRO A 243 -29.39 -20.60 -18.41
C PRO A 243 -29.79 -19.13 -18.56
N SER A 244 -29.95 -18.66 -19.80
CA SER A 244 -30.38 -17.29 -20.08
C SER A 244 -31.74 -17.01 -19.44
N GLU A 245 -32.04 -15.75 -19.10
CA GLU A 245 -33.40 -15.37 -18.69
C GLU A 245 -34.44 -15.65 -19.78
N SER A 246 -34.05 -15.69 -21.05
CA SER A 246 -34.91 -16.14 -22.14
C SER A 246 -35.23 -17.64 -22.08
N ALA A 247 -34.34 -18.49 -21.58
CA ALA A 247 -34.64 -19.89 -21.27
C ALA A 247 -35.64 -20.03 -20.11
N LYS A 248 -35.67 -19.05 -19.19
CA LYS A 248 -36.74 -18.94 -18.16
C LYS A 248 -38.07 -18.46 -18.74
N MET A 249 -38.07 -17.69 -19.84
CA MET A 249 -39.26 -17.11 -20.45
C MET A 249 -39.89 -17.96 -21.58
N GLY A 250 -39.22 -19.00 -22.07
CA GLY A 250 -39.68 -19.81 -23.22
C GLY A 250 -40.59 -21.00 -22.91
N ARG A 251 -40.84 -21.34 -21.64
CA ARG A 251 -41.79 -22.39 -21.26
C ARG A 251 -42.31 -22.12 -19.86
N GLN A 252 -43.63 -22.08 -19.74
CA GLN A 252 -44.38 -22.16 -18.50
C GLN A 252 -43.70 -23.15 -17.56
N THR A 253 -43.31 -22.67 -16.37
CA THR A 253 -42.85 -23.49 -15.25
C THR A 253 -43.96 -24.47 -14.85
N LEU A 254 -43.97 -25.65 -15.46
CA LEU A 254 -44.53 -26.82 -14.78
C LEU A 254 -43.52 -27.22 -13.69
N GLY A 255 -43.62 -26.54 -12.54
CA GLY A 255 -42.77 -26.70 -11.37
C GLY A 255 -41.71 -25.62 -11.30
N GLY A 256 -41.87 -24.67 -10.36
CA GLY A 256 -40.93 -23.60 -10.06
C GLY A 256 -39.59 -24.09 -9.48
N GLY A 257 -38.81 -24.82 -10.27
CA GLY A 257 -37.45 -25.24 -9.94
C GLY A 257 -36.42 -24.29 -10.56
N SER A 258 -35.33 -24.03 -9.83
CA SER A 258 -34.13 -23.41 -10.40
C SER A 258 -33.49 -24.40 -11.39
N TYR A 259 -33.20 -23.95 -12.61
CA TYR A 259 -32.39 -24.74 -13.54
C TYR A 259 -30.97 -24.91 -12.99
N PRO A 260 -30.40 -26.12 -12.99
CA PRO A 260 -29.02 -26.33 -12.56
C PRO A 260 -28.04 -25.74 -13.57
N ASP A 261 -26.90 -25.26 -13.07
CA ASP A 261 -25.76 -24.86 -13.89
C ASP A 261 -25.24 -26.07 -14.68
N PHE A 262 -25.00 -25.92 -15.99
CA PHE A 262 -24.56 -27.04 -16.86
C PHE A 262 -23.04 -27.01 -17.05
N PRO A 263 -22.29 -28.07 -16.66
CA PRO A 263 -20.86 -28.10 -16.87
C PRO A 263 -20.53 -28.10 -18.37
N ILE A 264 -19.60 -27.26 -18.78
CA ILE A 264 -19.15 -27.13 -20.17
C ILE A 264 -17.62 -27.22 -20.26
N THR A 265 -17.13 -27.68 -21.40
CA THR A 265 -15.69 -27.63 -21.72
C THR A 265 -15.40 -26.32 -22.43
N VAL A 266 -14.46 -25.55 -21.87
CA VAL A 266 -14.00 -24.28 -22.45
C VAL A 266 -12.52 -24.41 -22.82
N THR A 267 -12.21 -24.09 -24.07
CA THR A 267 -10.83 -23.95 -24.55
C THR A 267 -10.41 -22.50 -24.37
N VAL A 268 -9.24 -22.29 -23.75
CA VAL A 268 -8.76 -20.95 -23.38
C VAL A 268 -7.36 -20.72 -23.95
N SER A 269 -7.17 -19.56 -24.56
CA SER A 269 -5.87 -19.00 -24.92
C SER A 269 -5.84 -17.48 -24.65
N PRO A 270 -4.66 -16.83 -24.66
CA PRO A 270 -4.55 -15.41 -24.34
C PRO A 270 -5.43 -14.46 -25.16
N SER A 271 -5.69 -14.78 -26.42
CA SER A 271 -6.49 -13.95 -27.34
C SER A 271 -7.76 -14.64 -27.83
N ARG A 272 -8.04 -15.87 -27.40
CA ARG A 272 -9.22 -16.63 -27.83
C ARG A 272 -9.75 -17.57 -26.76
N ILE A 273 -11.04 -17.45 -26.44
CA ILE A 273 -11.76 -18.40 -25.59
C ILE A 273 -12.89 -19.00 -26.42
N SER A 274 -13.15 -20.29 -26.31
CA SER A 274 -14.24 -20.91 -27.06
C SER A 274 -14.87 -22.08 -26.33
N TRP A 275 -16.18 -22.24 -26.46
CA TRP A 275 -16.91 -23.38 -25.93
C TRP A 275 -18.14 -23.66 -26.77
N LYS A 276 -18.72 -24.84 -26.55
CA LYS A 276 -19.98 -25.25 -27.16
C LYS A 276 -21.08 -25.25 -26.10
N GLU A 277 -22.14 -24.51 -26.35
CA GLU A 277 -23.28 -24.38 -25.45
C GLU A 277 -24.50 -25.10 -26.03
N PRO A 278 -25.12 -26.03 -25.29
CA PRO A 278 -26.36 -26.67 -25.73
C PRO A 278 -27.52 -25.67 -25.69
N GLN A 279 -28.44 -25.77 -26.65
CA GLN A 279 -29.64 -24.92 -26.71
C GLN A 279 -30.91 -25.73 -26.43
N ALA A 280 -31.89 -25.12 -25.77
CA ALA A 280 -33.22 -25.70 -25.64
C ALA A 280 -33.99 -25.47 -26.95
N ALA A 281 -34.51 -26.54 -27.56
CA ALA A 281 -35.29 -26.42 -28.79
C ALA A 281 -36.48 -25.47 -28.60
N THR A 282 -36.58 -24.44 -29.46
CA THR A 282 -37.73 -23.54 -29.55
C THR A 282 -38.86 -24.23 -30.30
N GLY A 283 -39.48 -25.23 -29.67
CA GLY A 283 -40.69 -25.88 -30.20
C GLY A 283 -40.82 -27.35 -29.84
N GLY A 284 -41.64 -27.64 -28.82
CA GLY A 284 -42.34 -28.92 -28.67
C GLY A 284 -41.52 -30.11 -28.20
N ASP A 285 -40.54 -30.56 -28.97
CA ASP A 285 -39.78 -31.78 -28.71
C ASP A 285 -38.30 -31.45 -28.47
N TRP A 286 -37.76 -31.94 -27.36
CA TRP A 286 -36.37 -31.76 -26.97
C TRP A 286 -35.46 -32.60 -27.89
N SER A 287 -35.23 -32.17 -29.13
CA SER A 287 -34.10 -32.71 -29.89
C SER A 287 -32.84 -31.98 -29.40
N TRP A 288 -31.84 -32.75 -28.96
CA TRP A 288 -30.52 -32.28 -28.54
C TRP A 288 -29.66 -31.79 -29.72
N GLU A 289 -30.30 -31.38 -30.81
CA GLU A 289 -29.66 -31.19 -32.12
C GLU A 289 -29.22 -29.75 -32.37
N SER A 290 -29.58 -28.80 -31.48
CA SER A 290 -29.16 -27.41 -31.59
C SER A 290 -28.11 -27.00 -30.55
N SER A 291 -27.14 -26.23 -31.01
CA SER A 291 -26.01 -25.76 -30.17
C SER A 291 -25.45 -24.45 -30.69
N ASN A 292 -24.86 -23.68 -29.79
CA ASN A 292 -24.06 -22.50 -30.11
C ASN A 292 -22.58 -22.83 -29.97
N ASP A 293 -21.81 -22.54 -31.01
CA ASP A 293 -20.35 -22.45 -30.88
C ASP A 293 -19.99 -21.01 -30.58
N ILE A 294 -19.56 -20.74 -29.34
CA ILE A 294 -19.24 -19.40 -28.87
C ILE A 294 -17.72 -19.22 -28.88
N VAL A 295 -17.29 -18.07 -29.40
CA VAL A 295 -15.90 -17.66 -29.44
C VAL A 295 -15.79 -16.23 -28.93
N LEU A 296 -14.93 -16.03 -27.93
CA LEU A 296 -14.48 -14.73 -27.47
C LEU A 296 -13.09 -14.46 -28.05
N THR A 297 -12.87 -13.27 -28.58
CA THR A 297 -11.56 -12.83 -29.07
C THR A 297 -11.16 -11.49 -28.48
N LYS A 298 -9.86 -11.32 -28.28
CA LYS A 298 -9.23 -10.05 -27.87
C LYS A 298 -8.27 -9.63 -28.97
N ASP A 299 -8.33 -8.36 -29.34
CA ASP A 299 -7.42 -7.76 -30.33
C ASP A 299 -6.00 -7.58 -29.75
#